data_AF-A0A0C3S4D2-F1
#
_entry.id   AF-A0A0C3S4D2-F1
#
_cell.length_a   1.000
_cell.length_b   1.000
_cell.length_c   1.000
_cell.angle_alpha   90.00
_cell.angle_beta   90.00
_cell.angle_gamma   90.00
#
_symmetry.space_group_name_H-M   'P 1'
#
loop_
_entity.id
_entity.type
_entity.pdbx_description
1 polymer ?
#
loop_
_entity_poly.entity_id
_entity_poly.type
_entity_poly.pdbx_seq_one_letter_code
_entity_poly.pdbx_strand_id
1 'polypeptide(L)'
;VRQKGARKAAGVRGQMSTFSKTQPGYYGELGSVIISQTIYDLFPPGDFQPASTLPLTPTEFIQRVLVPEAALRLVMDDMRQARKEAITTLRDSAQYGVAMFPDDHAE
;
A
#
# COMPACT_ATOMS: atom_id res chain seq x y z
N VAL A 1 -9.46 -26.13 -3.59
CA VAL A 1 -8.27 -25.23 -3.54
C VAL A 1 -8.58 -23.81 -3.01
N ARG A 2 -9.79 -23.24 -3.23
CA ARG A 2 -10.11 -21.83 -2.85
C ARG A 2 -10.14 -21.52 -1.34
N GLN A 3 -10.51 -22.47 -0.46
CA GLN A 3 -10.73 -22.18 0.97
C GLN A 3 -9.44 -22.17 1.82
N LYS A 4 -8.36 -22.83 1.37
CA LYS A 4 -7.09 -22.94 2.11
C LYS A 4 -6.15 -21.75 1.88
N GLY A 5 -6.30 -21.02 0.76
CA GLY A 5 -5.47 -19.84 0.44
C GLY A 5 -5.83 -18.61 1.26
N ALA A 6 -7.13 -18.35 1.45
CA ALA A 6 -7.62 -17.18 2.19
C ALA A 6 -7.15 -17.18 3.66
N ARG A 7 -7.18 -18.34 4.34
CA ARG A 7 -6.67 -18.47 5.72
C ARG A 7 -5.16 -18.31 5.84
N LYS A 8 -4.38 -18.66 4.81
CA LYS A 8 -2.91 -18.47 4.82
C LYS A 8 -2.52 -17.01 4.60
N ALA A 9 -3.27 -16.28 3.78
CA ALA A 9 -3.08 -14.84 3.56
C ALA A 9 -3.43 -14.02 4.82
N ALA A 10 -4.43 -14.45 5.59
CA ALA A 10 -4.85 -13.83 6.84
C ALA A 10 -3.96 -14.16 8.05
N GLY A 11 -3.02 -15.12 7.95
CA GLY A 11 -2.11 -15.44 9.05
C GLY A 11 -1.01 -14.38 9.22
N VAL A 12 -0.50 -14.21 10.44
CA VAL A 12 0.55 -13.23 10.82
C VAL A 12 1.75 -13.23 9.86
N ARG A 13 2.14 -14.40 9.33
CA ARG A 13 3.19 -14.53 8.30
C ARG A 13 2.80 -13.99 6.91
N GLY A 14 1.54 -14.18 6.51
CA GLY A 14 0.99 -13.58 5.28
C GLY A 14 0.91 -12.06 5.39
N GLN A 15 0.55 -11.56 6.57
CA GLN A 15 0.51 -10.14 6.88
C GLN A 15 1.92 -9.52 6.88
N MET A 16 2.93 -10.12 7.55
CA MET A 16 4.33 -9.63 7.53
C MET A 16 4.97 -9.65 6.13
N SER A 17 4.73 -10.68 5.33
CA SER A 17 5.25 -10.76 3.95
C SER A 17 4.53 -9.82 2.98
N THR A 18 3.30 -9.42 3.29
CA THR A 18 2.59 -8.35 2.57
C THR A 18 3.09 -6.99 3.02
N PHE A 19 3.32 -6.80 4.32
CA PHE A 19 3.80 -5.56 4.93
C PHE A 19 5.12 -5.09 4.30
N SER A 20 6.11 -5.97 4.13
CA SER A 20 7.37 -5.62 3.45
C SER A 20 7.20 -5.26 1.96
N LYS A 21 6.08 -5.62 1.34
CA LYS A 21 5.80 -5.38 -0.10
C LYS A 21 4.83 -4.22 -0.34
N THR A 22 4.10 -3.79 0.69
CA THR A 22 3.14 -2.69 0.64
C THR A 22 3.63 -1.42 1.34
N GLN A 23 4.82 -1.44 1.95
CA GLN A 23 5.45 -0.21 2.45
C GLN A 23 5.68 0.77 1.30
N PRO A 24 5.40 2.07 1.48
CA PRO A 24 5.52 3.10 0.44
C PRO A 24 6.99 3.52 0.22
N GLY A 25 7.94 2.58 0.25
CA GLY A 25 9.36 2.86 0.07
C GLY A 25 9.90 3.94 1.02
N TYR A 26 10.63 4.91 0.48
CA TYR A 26 11.24 6.00 1.25
C TYR A 26 10.23 6.91 1.97
N TYR A 27 8.93 6.83 1.68
CA TYR A 27 7.92 7.62 2.38
C TYR A 27 7.64 7.11 3.82
N GLY A 28 8.07 5.89 4.16
CA GLY A 28 7.91 5.34 5.51
C GLY A 28 6.47 5.12 5.94
N GLU A 29 6.25 4.88 7.24
CA GLU A 29 4.91 4.60 7.78
C GLU A 29 4.05 5.86 7.81
N LEU A 30 4.63 6.99 8.20
CA LEU A 30 3.94 8.28 8.18
C LEU A 30 3.43 8.63 6.78
N GLY A 31 4.26 8.46 5.75
CA GLY A 31 3.85 8.67 4.37
C GLY A 31 2.75 7.69 3.93
N SER A 32 2.77 6.44 4.42
CA SER A 32 1.70 5.48 4.17
C SER A 32 0.35 5.96 4.71
N VAL A 33 0.34 6.53 5.92
CA VAL A 33 -0.85 7.09 6.56
C VAL A 33 -1.38 8.28 5.75
N ILE A 34 -0.50 9.21 5.38
CA ILE A 34 -0.89 10.39 4.59
C ILE A 34 -1.44 9.99 3.22
N ILE A 35 -0.76 9.10 2.50
CA ILE A 35 -1.23 8.60 1.20
C ILE A 35 -2.59 7.90 1.37
N SER A 36 -2.73 7.06 2.39
CA SER A 36 -4.00 6.37 2.66
C SER A 36 -5.12 7.36 2.92
N GLN A 37 -4.94 8.31 3.85
CA GLN A 37 -5.94 9.32 4.16
C GLN A 37 -6.32 10.13 2.92
N THR A 38 -5.33 10.58 2.16
CA THR A 38 -5.55 11.34 0.92
C THR A 38 -6.38 10.54 -0.09
N ILE A 39 -6.11 9.25 -0.25
CA ILE A 39 -6.88 8.40 -1.16
C ILE A 39 -8.31 8.18 -0.64
N TYR A 40 -8.53 8.07 0.68
CA TYR A 40 -9.88 7.98 1.25
C TYR A 40 -10.69 9.25 1.05
N ASP A 41 -10.04 10.41 1.14
CA ASP A 41 -10.70 11.70 0.94
C ASP A 41 -11.06 11.93 -0.54
N LEU A 42 -10.18 11.52 -1.46
CA LEU A 42 -10.41 11.63 -2.91
C LEU A 42 -11.34 10.55 -3.46
N PHE A 43 -11.30 9.35 -2.89
CA PHE A 43 -12.07 8.18 -3.31
C PHE A 43 -12.72 7.51 -2.09
N PRO A 44 -13.78 8.11 -1.51
CA PRO A 44 -14.48 7.53 -0.37
C PRO A 44 -14.97 6.11 -0.67
N PRO A 45 -14.78 5.13 0.23
CA PRO A 45 -15.24 3.76 -0.01
C PRO A 45 -16.73 3.62 -0.34
N GLY A 46 -17.56 4.54 0.17
CA GLY A 46 -19.00 4.59 -0.08
C GLY A 46 -19.38 4.92 -1.51
N ASP A 47 -18.47 5.53 -2.28
CA ASP A 47 -18.73 5.94 -3.68
C ASP A 47 -18.45 4.80 -4.68
N PHE A 48 -17.79 3.73 -4.23
CA PHE A 48 -17.54 2.56 -5.07
C PHE A 48 -18.78 1.67 -5.15
N GLN A 49 -19.14 1.29 -6.38
CA GLN A 49 -20.08 0.20 -6.58
C GLN A 49 -19.45 -1.12 -6.10
N PRO A 50 -20.04 -1.86 -5.15
CA PRO A 50 -19.41 -3.07 -4.60
C PRO A 50 -19.04 -4.13 -5.64
N ALA A 51 -19.76 -4.16 -6.77
CA ALA A 51 -19.49 -5.08 -7.87
C ALA A 51 -18.20 -4.74 -8.65
N SER A 52 -17.75 -3.48 -8.65
CA SER A 52 -16.57 -3.04 -9.41
C SER A 52 -15.26 -3.40 -8.72
N THR A 53 -15.30 -3.66 -7.41
CA THR A 53 -14.10 -3.97 -6.61
C THR A 53 -13.93 -5.46 -6.34
N LEU A 54 -14.88 -6.30 -6.80
CA LEU A 54 -14.82 -7.74 -6.60
C LEU A 54 -13.49 -8.34 -7.13
N PRO A 55 -12.89 -9.30 -6.40
CA PRO A 55 -13.41 -9.98 -5.22
C PRO A 55 -13.15 -9.25 -3.88
N LEU A 56 -12.65 -8.01 -3.91
CA LEU A 56 -12.34 -7.21 -2.73
C LEU A 56 -13.54 -6.31 -2.35
N THR A 57 -13.63 -5.98 -1.07
CA THR A 57 -14.45 -4.84 -0.64
C THR A 57 -13.85 -3.52 -1.12
N PRO A 58 -14.62 -2.43 -1.25
CA PRO A 58 -14.07 -1.12 -1.61
C PRO A 58 -12.91 -0.66 -0.72
N THR A 59 -13.05 -0.86 0.59
CA THR A 59 -12.00 -0.58 1.58
C THR A 59 -10.72 -1.36 1.28
N GLU A 60 -10.84 -2.67 1.03
CA GLU A 60 -9.68 -3.52 0.69
C GLU A 60 -9.09 -3.13 -0.67
N PHE A 61 -9.91 -2.73 -1.64
CA PHE A 61 -9.44 -2.27 -2.93
C PHE A 61 -8.61 -0.98 -2.79
N ILE A 62 -9.08 -0.01 -2.01
CA ILE A 62 -8.34 1.21 -1.71
C ILE A 62 -6.98 0.86 -1.07
N GLN A 63 -7.00 0.10 0.03
CA GLN A 63 -5.80 -0.20 0.82
C GLN A 63 -4.79 -1.09 0.07
N ARG A 64 -5.26 -2.06 -0.73
CA ARG A 64 -4.39 -3.06 -1.35
C ARG A 64 -4.04 -2.76 -2.80
N VAL A 65 -4.73 -1.82 -3.44
CA VAL A 65 -4.52 -1.48 -4.85
C VAL A 65 -4.23 0.01 -5.00
N LEU A 66 -5.14 0.89 -4.58
CA LEU A 66 -4.99 2.33 -4.85
C LEU A 66 -3.83 2.94 -4.06
N VAL A 67 -3.69 2.64 -2.78
CA VAL A 67 -2.61 3.17 -1.95
C VAL A 67 -1.22 2.74 -2.47
N PRO A 68 -0.95 1.44 -2.74
CA PRO A 68 0.33 1.03 -3.32
C PRO A 68 0.59 1.60 -4.73
N GLU A 69 -0.43 1.71 -5.58
CA GLU A 69 -0.26 2.29 -6.93
C GLU A 69 0.00 3.80 -6.84
N ALA A 70 -0.65 4.51 -5.91
CA ALA A 70 -0.37 5.92 -5.66
C ALA A 70 1.07 6.13 -5.18
N ALA A 71 1.54 5.35 -4.20
CA ALA A 71 2.94 5.40 -3.75
C ALA A 71 3.92 5.16 -4.92
N LEU A 72 3.65 4.17 -5.77
CA LEU A 72 4.47 3.91 -6.96
C LEU A 72 4.47 5.08 -7.94
N ARG A 73 3.31 5.69 -8.20
CA ARG A 73 3.20 6.87 -9.08
C ARG A 73 3.97 8.05 -8.54
N LEU A 74 3.89 8.30 -7.24
CA LEU A 74 4.68 9.35 -6.60
C LEU A 74 6.18 9.12 -6.77
N VAL A 75 6.68 7.88 -6.59
CA VAL A 75 8.10 7.56 -6.87
C VAL A 75 8.45 7.77 -8.34
N MET A 76 7.59 7.35 -9.28
CA MET A 76 7.81 7.56 -10.71
C MET A 76 7.96 9.04 -11.04
N ASP A 77 7.10 9.89 -10.47
CA ASP A 77 7.07 11.32 -10.73
C ASP A 77 8.27 12.04 -10.08
N ASP A 78 8.57 11.73 -8.82
CA ASP A 78 9.69 12.30 -8.07
C ASP A 78 11.05 11.99 -8.73
N MET A 79 11.25 10.72 -9.08
CA MET A 79 12.53 10.22 -9.59
C MET A 79 12.62 10.29 -11.11
N ARG A 80 11.53 10.67 -11.79
CA ARG A 80 11.37 10.65 -13.25
C ARG A 80 11.73 9.29 -13.86
N GLN A 81 11.31 8.23 -13.18
CA GLN A 81 11.65 6.85 -13.49
C GLN A 81 10.54 6.14 -14.25
N ALA A 82 10.92 5.16 -15.07
CA ALA A 82 9.93 4.23 -15.61
C ALA A 82 9.38 3.33 -14.50
N ARG A 83 8.15 2.82 -14.68
CA ARG A 83 7.46 2.00 -13.66
C ARG A 83 8.32 0.87 -13.09
N LYS A 84 9.10 0.19 -13.93
CA LYS A 84 9.96 -0.93 -13.50
C LYS A 84 11.06 -0.47 -12.53
N GLU A 85 11.68 0.66 -12.82
CA GLU A 85 12.74 1.27 -11.99
C GLU A 85 12.15 1.79 -10.70
N ALA A 86 11.00 2.48 -10.77
CA ALA A 86 10.30 2.98 -9.59
C ALA A 86 9.86 1.86 -8.63
N ILE A 87 9.46 0.68 -9.14
CA ILE A 87 9.19 -0.49 -8.30
C ILE A 87 10.45 -0.95 -7.55
N THR A 88 11.61 -0.93 -8.21
CA THR A 88 12.88 -1.26 -7.57
C THR A 88 13.22 -0.22 -6.51
N THR A 89 13.16 1.07 -6.84
CA THR A 89 13.40 2.17 -5.89
C THR A 89 12.45 2.10 -4.68
N LEU A 90 11.16 1.85 -4.90
CA LEU A 90 10.17 1.71 -3.82
C LEU A 90 10.50 0.55 -2.88
N ARG A 91 11.04 -0.57 -3.39
CA ARG A 91 11.42 -1.71 -2.54
C ARG A 91 12.74 -1.49 -1.82
N ASP A 92 13.74 -1.00 -2.53
CA ASP A 92 15.10 -0.83 -2.01
C ASP A 92 15.16 0.28 -0.95
N SER A 93 14.25 1.26 -1.03
CA SER A 93 14.19 2.37 -0.09
C SER A 93 13.28 2.14 1.13
N ALA A 94 12.62 0.99 1.23
CA ALA A 94 11.67 0.72 2.32
C ALA A 94 12.32 0.78 3.71
N GLN A 95 13.52 0.20 3.88
CA GLN A 95 14.24 0.26 5.16
C GLN A 95 14.62 1.70 5.54
N TYR A 96 14.98 2.53 4.55
CA TYR A 96 15.26 3.94 4.77
C TYR A 96 14.00 4.67 5.23
N GLY A 97 12.86 4.46 4.56
CA GLY A 97 11.59 5.09 4.93
C GLY A 97 11.16 4.76 6.35
N VAL A 98 11.26 3.49 6.77
CA VAL A 98 10.93 3.07 8.15
C VAL A 98 11.84 3.75 9.17
N ALA A 99 13.13 3.90 8.87
CA ALA A 99 14.08 4.53 9.80
C ALA A 99 13.90 6.06 9.89
N MET A 100 13.52 6.70 8.79
CA MET A 100 13.46 8.16 8.70
C MET A 100 12.09 8.74 9.03
N PHE A 101 11.02 8.00 8.74
CA PHE A 101 9.63 8.43 8.90
C PHE A 101 8.78 7.34 9.56
N PRO A 102 9.11 6.93 10.80
CA PRO A 102 8.26 6.03 11.59
C PRO A 102 6.93 6.71 11.93
N ASP A 103 5.89 5.92 12.19
CA ASP A 103 4.64 6.44 12.76
C ASP A 103 4.73 6.43 14.29
N ASP A 104 5.14 7.57 14.87
CA ASP A 104 5.33 7.74 16.32
C ASP A 104 4.01 7.75 17.11
N HIS A 105 2.85 7.60 16.45
CA HIS A 105 1.53 7.56 17.09
C HIS A 105 1.08 6.15 17.50
N ALA A 106 1.95 5.15 17.43
CA ALA A 106 1.70 3.79 17.91
C ALA A 106 1.94 3.63 19.44
N GLU A 107 1.39 4.55 20.26
CA GLU A 107 1.23 4.37 21.73
C GLU A 107 -0.23 4.17 22.12
#